data_AF-A0A5A9FA71-F1
#
_entry.id   AF-A0A5A9FA71-F1
#
_cell.length_a   1.000
_cell.length_b   1.000
_cell.length_c   1.000
_cell.angle_alpha   90.00
_cell.angle_beta   90.00
_cell.angle_gamma   90.00
#
_symmetry.space_group_name_H-M   'P 1'
#
loop_
_entity.id
_entity.type
_entity.pdbx_description
1 polymer ?
#
loop_
_entity_poly.entity_id
_entity_poly.type
_entity_poly.pdbx_seq_one_letter_code
_entity_poly.pdbx_strand_id
1 'polypeptide(L)' 'MTIAPGLQEAARVARARAKLIRSTTKGGSAIAIGLEDFAEELDGMTRRAQARPTKPDLLTSPASAPAQAAE' A
#
# COMPACT_ATOMS: atom_id res chain seq x y z
N MET A 1 3.56 -12.74 2.00
CA MET A 1 2.43 -11.87 1.63
C MET A 1 2.50 -10.63 2.51
N THR A 2 3.09 -9.53 2.02
CA THR A 2 3.23 -8.31 2.83
C THR A 2 1.92 -7.55 2.80
N ILE A 3 1.11 -7.73 3.82
CA ILE A 3 -0.05 -6.86 4.08
C ILE A 3 0.54 -5.50 4.44
N ALA A 4 0.11 -4.43 3.76
CA ALA A 4 0.50 -3.06 4.08
C ALA A 4 -0.62 -2.41 4.92
N PRO A 5 -0.73 -2.72 6.24
CA PRO A 5 -1.85 -2.29 7.07
C PRO A 5 -2.00 -0.77 7.12
N GLY A 6 -0.89 -0.03 7.01
CA GLY A 6 -0.91 1.44 6.99
C GLY A 6 -1.65 2.04 5.79
N LEU A 7 -1.59 1.40 4.60
CA LEU A 7 -2.30 1.90 3.41
C LEU A 7 -3.80 1.70 3.53
N GLN A 8 -4.23 0.55 4.03
CA GLN A 8 -5.64 0.23 4.27
C GLN A 8 -6.24 1.16 5.33
N GLU A 9 -5.51 1.41 6.42
CA GLU A 9 -5.96 2.30 7.49
C GLU A 9 -6.04 3.76 7.01
N ALA A 10 -5.05 4.22 6.22
CA ALA A 10 -5.10 5.55 5.62
C ALA A 10 -6.32 5.73 4.69
N ALA A 11 -6.62 4.73 3.86
CA ALA A 11 -7.79 4.76 2.98
C ALA A 11 -9.11 4.80 3.78
N ARG A 12 -9.19 4.02 4.87
CA ARG A 12 -10.33 4.03 5.79
C ARG A 12 -10.55 5.39 6.43
N VAL A 13 -9.48 6.01 6.92
CA VAL A 13 -9.53 7.34 7.55
C VAL A 13 -9.94 8.42 6.55
N ALA A 14 -9.39 8.39 5.33
CA ALA A 14 -9.73 9.34 4.28
C ALA A 14 -11.24 9.29 3.93
N ARG A 15 -11.81 8.09 3.75
CA ARG A 15 -13.26 7.90 3.54
C ARG A 15 -14.10 8.40 4.70
N ALA A 16 -13.69 8.12 5.94
CA ALA A 16 -14.42 8.58 7.13
C ALA A 16 -14.47 10.11 7.20
N ARG A 17 -13.36 10.79 6.85
CA ARG A 17 -13.30 12.26 6.77
C ARG A 17 -14.17 12.80 5.65
N ALA A 18 -14.12 12.20 4.47
CA ALA A 18 -14.96 12.58 3.34
C ALA A 18 -16.46 12.50 3.68
N LYS A 19 -16.88 11.41 4.34
CA LYS A 19 -18.27 11.22 4.82
C LYS A 19 -18.67 12.28 5.84
N LEU A 20 -17.79 12.59 6.81
CA LEU A 20 -18.04 13.61 7.82
C LEU A 20 -18.25 14.98 7.16
N ILE A 21 -17.39 15.35 6.22
CA ILE A 21 -17.50 16.63 5.52
C ILE A 21 -18.80 16.71 4.70
N ARG A 22 -19.19 15.64 4.00
CA ARG A 22 -20.48 15.59 3.30
C ARG A 22 -21.67 15.68 4.24
N SER A 23 -21.59 15.13 5.44
CA SER A 23 -22.67 15.24 6.43
C SER A 23 -22.86 16.66 6.95
N THR A 24 -21.81 17.50 6.91
CA THR A 24 -21.84 18.88 7.40
C THR A 24 -21.96 19.92 6.29
N THR A 25 -21.73 19.54 5.02
CA THR A 25 -21.79 20.46 3.87
C THR A 25 -22.85 20.01 2.87
N LYS A 26 -23.76 20.91 2.48
CA LYS A 26 -24.82 20.61 1.50
C LYS A 26 -24.21 20.35 0.11
N GLY A 27 -23.95 19.08 -0.20
CA GLY A 27 -23.98 18.56 -1.58
C GLY A 27 -22.72 18.67 -2.44
N GLY A 28 -21.60 19.20 -1.95
CA GLY A 28 -20.40 19.26 -2.79
C GLY A 28 -19.23 19.97 -2.13
N SER A 29 -18.46 19.23 -1.34
CA SER A 29 -17.17 19.72 -0.86
C SER A 29 -16.06 19.13 -1.71
N ALA A 30 -15.31 19.98 -2.40
CA ALA A 30 -14.12 19.58 -3.16
C ALA A 30 -13.13 18.78 -2.28
N ILE A 31 -13.07 19.09 -0.97
CA ILE A 31 -12.27 18.34 0.00
C ILE A 31 -12.79 16.92 0.17
N ALA A 32 -14.11 16.74 0.27
CA ALA A 32 -14.71 15.40 0.40
C ALA A 32 -14.53 14.55 -0.86
N ILE A 33 -14.52 15.17 -2.04
CA ILE A 33 -14.24 14.50 -3.31
C ILE A 33 -12.76 14.09 -3.35
N GLY A 34 -11.84 15.03 -3.10
CA GLY A 34 -10.40 14.72 -3.10
C GLY A 34 -9.99 13.67 -2.06
N LEU A 35 -10.69 13.59 -0.92
CA LEU A 35 -10.47 12.53 0.07
C LEU A 35 -10.99 11.15 -0.38
N GLU A 36 -12.02 11.09 -1.22
CA GLU A 36 -12.45 9.84 -1.85
C GLU A 36 -11.45 9.39 -2.89
N ASP A 37 -11.04 10.29 -3.79
CA ASP A 37 -10.04 10.01 -4.82
C ASP A 37 -8.73 9.51 -4.18
N PHE A 38 -8.29 10.17 -3.10
CA PHE A 38 -7.12 9.75 -2.34
C PHE A 38 -7.29 8.36 -1.72
N ALA A 39 -8.47 8.04 -1.18
CA ALA A 39 -8.73 6.71 -0.63
C ALA A 39 -8.69 5.62 -1.72
N GLU A 40 -9.17 5.92 -2.93
CA GLU A 40 -9.10 5.00 -4.07
C GLU A 40 -7.66 4.75 -4.52
N GLU A 41 -6.82 5.78 -4.53
CA GLU A 41 -5.41 5.64 -4.86
C GLU A 41 -4.66 4.76 -3.83
N LEU A 42 -4.93 4.95 -2.54
CA LEU A 42 -4.37 4.11 -1.46
C LEU A 42 -4.81 2.64 -1.56
N ASP A 43 -6.06 2.39 -1.94
CA ASP A 43 -6.53 1.03 -2.22
C ASP A 43 -5.85 0.44 -3.47
N GLY A 44 -5.60 1.26 -4.48
CA GLY A 44 -4.80 0.89 -5.65
C GLY A 44 -3.36 0.51 -5.27
N MET A 45 -2.73 1.29 -4.39
CA MET A 45 -1.40 1.00 -3.84
C MET A 45 -1.40 -0.30 -3.03
N THR A 46 -2.41 -0.53 -2.21
CA THR A 46 -2.58 -1.77 -1.44
C THR A 46 -2.66 -2.98 -2.37
N ARG A 47 -3.49 -2.91 -3.42
CA ARG A 47 -3.62 -3.99 -4.42
C ARG A 47 -2.29 -4.25 -5.14
N ARG A 48 -1.55 -3.21 -5.53
CA ARG A 48 -0.21 -3.36 -6.14
C ARG A 48 0.81 -3.96 -5.18
N ALA A 49 0.77 -3.59 -3.90
CA ALA A 49 1.66 -4.14 -2.88
C ALA A 49 1.37 -5.63 -2.63
N GLN A 50 0.10 -6.03 -2.60
CA GLN A 50 -0.32 -7.42 -2.45
C GLN A 50 -0.03 -8.27 -3.71
N ALA A 51 -0.19 -7.69 -4.89
CA ALA A 51 0.08 -8.37 -6.17
C ALA A 51 1.57 -8.45 -6.51
N ARG A 52 2.44 -7.74 -5.78
CA ARG A 52 3.88 -7.83 -5.99
C ARG A 52 4.32 -9.24 -5.61
N PRO A 53 4.82 -10.05 -6.57
CA PRO A 53 5.40 -11.33 -6.21
C PRO A 53 6.54 -11.04 -5.23
N THR A 54 6.55 -11.75 -4.11
CA THR A 54 7.71 -11.79 -3.20
C THR A 54 8.85 -12.41 -4.00
N LYS A 55 9.52 -11.60 -4.84
CA LYS A 55 10.78 -11.98 -5.43
C LYS A 55 11.69 -12.25 -4.23
N PRO A 56 12.19 -13.48 -4.03
CA PRO A 56 13.15 -13.72 -2.97
C PRO A 56 14.28 -12.73 -3.20
N ASP A 57 14.60 -11.99 -2.14
CA ASP A 57 15.65 -11.00 -2.15
C ASP A 57 16.93 -11.67 -2.66
N LEU A 58 17.40 -11.27 -3.84
CA LEU A 58 18.61 -11.86 -4.46
C LEU A 58 19.87 -11.58 -3.61
N LEU A 59 19.74 -10.78 -2.55
CA LEU A 59 20.77 -10.51 -1.56
C LEU A 59 20.85 -11.56 -0.43
N THR A 60 19.90 -12.50 -0.34
CA THR A 60 19.92 -13.58 0.68
C THR A 60 20.32 -14.95 0.15
N SER A 61 20.83 -15.03 -1.07
CA SER A 61 21.53 -16.23 -1.51
C SER A 61 22.99 -16.11 -1.05
N PRO A 62 23.47 -16.90 -0.07
CA PRO A 62 24.91 -17.11 0.04
C PRO A 62 25.31 -17.79 -1.27
N ALA A 63 25.84 -16.98 -2.20
CA ALA A 63 26.53 -17.50 -3.36
C ALA A 63 27.56 -18.51 -2.84
N SER A 64 27.38 -19.74 -3.30
CA SER A 64 28.19 -20.90 -2.99
C SER A 64 29.66 -20.52 -2.91
N ALA A 65 30.26 -20.61 -1.72
CA ALA A 65 31.71 -20.64 -1.62
C ALA A 65 32.19 -21.83 -2.48
N PRO A 66 33.12 -21.65 -3.43
CA PRO A 66 33.58 -22.74 -4.26
C PRO A 66 34.25 -23.80 -3.38
N ALA A 67 33.78 -25.04 -3.51
CA ALA A 67 34.54 -26.20 -3.07
C ALA A 67 35.79 -26.34 -3.97
N GLN A 68 36.94 -26.62 -3.35
CA GLN A 68 38.23 -27.04 -3.92
C GLN A 68 39.26 -25.93 -4.28
N ALA A 69 40.25 -25.78 -3.39
CA ALA A 69 41.65 -26.10 -3.64
C ALA A 69 42.15 -26.73 -2.32
N ALA A 70 42.42 -28.02 -2.16
CA ALA A 70 43.40 -28.87 -2.84
C ALA A 70 44.82 -28.26 -2.82
N GLU A 71 45.46 -28.32 -1.64
CA GLU A 71 46.88 -28.63 -1.45
C GLU A 71 47.12 -29.16 -0.03
#